data_AF-Q08VM5-F1
#
_entry.id   AF-Q08VM5-F1
#
_cell.length_a   1.000
_cell.length_b   1.000
_cell.length_c   1.000
_cell.angle_alpha   90.00
_cell.angle_beta   90.00
_cell.angle_gamma   90.00
#
_symmetry.space_group_name_H-M   'P 1'
#
loop_
_entity.id
_entity.type
_entity.pdbx_description
1 polymer ?
#
loop_
_entity_poly.entity_id
_entity_poly.type
_entity_poly.pdbx_seq_one_letter_code
_entity_poly.pdbx_strand_id
1 'polypeptide(L)'
;MSWLLEFAVAAEKTDTLVRERDHKELLASGLLGEVGGVLAEFKKKKREGPAYPLYEGRLADELGDALWYFVRLANVSASDLLQTLPLDTPGEAGNTAQTPLVPILALGAAAGRVLEAIHRANPDTLRVALQDTWHGLRVVAAAAPIELVEASKRNRKKIESRWPLEKKAHPLFDESAPKEEQLPRLFTVDFIERGTPERPQILLRYKDINIGDRITDNITDADAYRYHDIFHFAYAAYLGWSPVLRALLRSKRKSDRSADENQDGARAVIIEEAISAIVFSRAKQVRYFENLSQVDYDLLKSIQEFTKGYEVSQLPVWQWEEAILEGFRAFRQLRELKGGRVTIHLNARQLIVEQLR
;
A
#
# COMPACT_ATOMS: atom_id res chain seq x y z
N MET A 1 27.45 -15.22 -0.39
CA MET A 1 26.55 -14.97 -1.53
C MET A 1 26.53 -13.46 -1.73
N SER A 2 26.50 -12.94 -2.96
CA SER A 2 26.47 -11.47 -3.15
C SER A 2 25.10 -10.90 -2.79
N TRP A 3 25.04 -9.61 -2.43
CA TRP A 3 23.77 -8.94 -2.11
C TRP A 3 22.74 -9.04 -3.25
N LEU A 4 23.21 -9.06 -4.50
CA LEU A 4 22.35 -9.18 -5.68
C LEU A 4 21.69 -10.55 -5.78
N LEU A 5 22.43 -11.62 -5.46
CA LEU A 5 21.89 -12.99 -5.43
C LEU A 5 20.92 -13.18 -4.26
N GLU A 6 21.24 -12.62 -3.09
CA GLU A 6 20.31 -12.62 -1.93
C GLU A 6 19.01 -11.88 -2.25
N PHE A 7 19.10 -10.74 -2.93
CA PHE A 7 17.94 -9.98 -3.39
C PHE A 7 17.13 -10.77 -4.42
N ALA A 8 17.77 -11.47 -5.35
CA ALA A 8 17.09 -12.28 -6.35
C ALA A 8 16.28 -13.45 -5.73
N VAL A 9 16.82 -14.10 -4.69
CA VAL A 9 16.12 -15.12 -3.90
C VAL A 9 14.91 -14.52 -3.16
N ALA A 10 15.03 -13.31 -2.62
CA ALA A 10 13.91 -12.62 -1.99
C ALA A 10 12.82 -12.24 -3.01
N ALA A 11 13.22 -11.70 -4.17
CA ALA A 11 12.31 -11.29 -5.23
C ALA A 11 11.48 -12.47 -5.76
N GLU A 12 12.08 -13.65 -5.90
CA GLU A 12 11.38 -14.87 -6.36
C GLU A 12 10.18 -15.23 -5.50
N LYS A 13 10.29 -15.08 -4.17
CA LYS A 13 9.20 -15.39 -3.23
C LYS A 13 7.98 -14.47 -3.38
N THR A 14 8.16 -13.35 -4.05
CA THR A 14 7.18 -12.27 -4.16
C THR A 14 6.66 -12.09 -5.58
N ASP A 15 7.10 -12.96 -6.49
CA ASP A 15 6.68 -13.00 -7.88
C ASP A 15 5.28 -13.62 -7.99
N THR A 16 4.27 -12.76 -7.95
CA THR A 16 2.85 -13.18 -8.04
C THR A 16 2.46 -13.62 -9.44
N LEU A 17 3.30 -13.37 -10.46
CA LEU A 17 3.03 -13.64 -11.87
C LEU A 17 3.66 -14.97 -12.35
N VAL A 18 4.35 -15.70 -11.47
CA VAL A 18 5.09 -16.93 -11.81
C VAL A 18 4.26 -18.04 -12.44
N ARG A 19 2.92 -18.00 -12.27
CA ARG A 19 1.98 -18.99 -12.83
C ARG A 19 1.33 -18.54 -14.14
N GLU A 20 1.53 -17.29 -14.55
CA GLU A 20 0.96 -16.75 -15.77
C GLU A 20 1.70 -17.31 -17.00
N ARG A 21 0.96 -17.52 -18.11
CA ARG A 21 1.53 -18.14 -19.32
C ARG A 21 2.54 -17.24 -20.02
N ASP A 22 2.35 -15.94 -19.89
CA ASP A 22 3.13 -14.83 -20.43
C ASP A 22 4.06 -14.21 -19.37
N HIS A 23 4.50 -15.01 -18.40
CA HIS A 23 5.32 -14.55 -17.28
C HIS A 23 6.56 -13.74 -17.69
N LYS A 24 7.28 -14.19 -18.72
CA LYS A 24 8.51 -13.49 -19.17
C LYS A 24 8.19 -12.16 -19.85
N GLU A 25 7.13 -12.12 -20.64
CA GLU A 25 6.60 -10.91 -21.28
C GLU A 25 6.11 -9.90 -20.24
N LEU A 26 5.41 -10.36 -19.20
CA LEU A 26 5.00 -9.54 -18.07
C LEU A 26 6.20 -8.98 -17.30
N LEU A 27 7.22 -9.79 -17.01
CA LEU A 27 8.45 -9.32 -16.37
C LEU A 27 9.21 -8.30 -17.22
N ALA A 28 9.31 -8.51 -18.53
CA ALA A 28 9.99 -7.59 -19.45
C ALA A 28 9.23 -6.27 -19.61
N SER A 29 7.90 -6.32 -19.71
CA SER A 29 7.06 -5.12 -19.75
C SER A 29 7.10 -4.34 -18.43
N GLY A 30 7.13 -5.04 -17.29
CA GLY A 30 7.34 -4.46 -15.96
C GLY A 30 8.68 -3.75 -15.85
N LEU A 31 9.78 -4.41 -16.25
CA LEU A 31 11.11 -3.78 -16.29
C LEU A 31 11.12 -2.48 -17.10
N LEU A 32 10.53 -2.49 -18.29
CA LEU A 32 10.41 -1.29 -19.12
C LEU A 32 9.56 -0.20 -18.43
N GLY A 33 8.46 -0.60 -17.77
CA GLY A 33 7.60 0.28 -17.00
C GLY A 33 8.33 1.02 -15.88
N GLU A 34 9.05 0.29 -15.02
CA GLU A 34 9.78 0.88 -13.89
C GLU A 34 10.96 1.75 -14.36
N VAL A 35 11.66 1.36 -15.43
CA VAL A 35 12.66 2.23 -16.09
C VAL A 35 12.03 3.50 -16.65
N GLY A 36 10.80 3.40 -17.19
CA GLY A 36 10.00 4.56 -17.56
C GLY A 36 9.66 5.45 -16.35
N GLY A 37 9.40 4.85 -15.19
CA GLY A 37 9.24 5.52 -13.89
C GLY A 37 10.47 6.33 -13.51
N VAL A 38 11.67 5.74 -13.56
CA VAL A 38 12.96 6.43 -13.36
C VAL A 38 13.08 7.68 -14.24
N LEU A 39 12.73 7.56 -15.53
CA LEU A 39 12.73 8.71 -16.46
C LEU A 39 11.67 9.76 -16.11
N ALA A 40 10.49 9.33 -15.66
CA ALA A 40 9.42 10.23 -15.24
C ALA A 40 9.83 11.07 -14.01
N GLU A 41 10.47 10.45 -13.02
CA GLU A 41 11.01 11.12 -11.83
C GLU A 41 12.05 12.18 -12.19
N PHE A 42 12.94 11.86 -13.11
CA PHE A 42 13.92 12.81 -13.62
C PHE A 42 13.25 14.02 -14.31
N LYS A 43 12.24 13.77 -15.15
CA LYS A 43 11.47 14.83 -15.82
C LYS A 43 10.72 15.71 -14.82
N LYS A 44 10.11 15.12 -13.78
CA LYS A 44 9.43 15.86 -12.70
C LYS A 44 10.41 16.79 -11.99
N LYS A 45 11.59 16.27 -11.59
CA LYS A 45 12.62 17.10 -10.95
C LYS A 45 13.07 18.27 -11.82
N LYS A 46 13.26 18.06 -13.12
CA LYS A 46 13.63 19.11 -14.06
C LYS A 46 12.53 20.17 -14.24
N ARG A 47 11.27 19.74 -14.27
CA ARG A 47 10.10 20.62 -14.49
C ARG A 47 9.72 21.42 -13.25
N GLU A 48 9.74 20.78 -12.09
CA GLU A 48 9.16 21.30 -10.84
C GLU A 48 10.24 21.80 -9.86
N GLY A 49 11.50 21.39 -10.03
CA GLY A 49 12.64 21.92 -9.29
C GLY A 49 12.49 21.75 -7.78
N PRO A 50 12.53 22.84 -6.99
CA PRO A 50 12.30 22.80 -5.54
C PRO A 50 10.89 22.38 -5.12
N ALA A 51 9.88 22.52 -6.00
CA ALA A 51 8.51 22.10 -5.71
C ALA A 51 8.33 20.57 -5.72
N TYR A 52 9.37 19.81 -6.09
CA TYR A 52 9.39 18.36 -6.04
C TYR A 52 10.36 17.83 -4.95
N PRO A 53 9.96 17.87 -3.66
CA PRO A 53 10.85 17.54 -2.54
C PRO A 53 11.11 16.04 -2.39
N LEU A 54 10.33 15.18 -3.03
CA LEU A 54 10.40 13.71 -2.87
C LEU A 54 11.29 13.01 -3.89
N TYR A 55 11.99 13.75 -4.76
CA TYR A 55 12.74 13.20 -5.89
C TYR A 55 13.70 12.05 -5.53
N GLU A 56 14.62 12.25 -4.59
CA GLU A 56 15.62 11.24 -4.24
C GLU A 56 14.96 9.96 -3.69
N GLY A 57 13.94 10.16 -2.83
CA GLY A 57 13.16 9.07 -2.28
C GLY A 57 12.45 8.27 -3.36
N ARG A 58 11.75 8.94 -4.28
CA ARG A 58 11.01 8.31 -5.37
C ARG A 58 11.93 7.61 -6.35
N LEU A 59 13.02 8.26 -6.76
CA LEU A 59 14.00 7.68 -7.67
C LEU A 59 14.61 6.40 -7.11
N ALA A 60 14.94 6.37 -5.81
CA ALA A 60 15.43 5.16 -5.17
C ALA A 60 14.39 4.02 -5.14
N ASP A 61 13.11 4.36 -4.99
CA ASP A 61 12.02 3.37 -5.04
C ASP A 61 11.85 2.81 -6.46
N GLU A 62 11.83 3.67 -7.49
CA GLU A 62 11.74 3.27 -8.91
C GLU A 62 12.95 2.43 -9.35
N LEU A 63 14.17 2.78 -8.91
CA LEU A 63 15.37 1.97 -9.14
C LEU A 63 15.28 0.60 -8.46
N GLY A 64 14.71 0.55 -7.26
CA GLY A 64 14.46 -0.71 -6.54
C GLY A 64 13.46 -1.60 -7.27
N ASP A 65 12.43 -1.02 -7.88
CA ASP A 65 11.41 -1.74 -8.65
C ASP A 65 11.95 -2.24 -9.99
N ALA A 66 12.68 -1.40 -10.73
CA ALA A 66 13.40 -1.81 -11.93
C ALA A 66 14.39 -2.93 -11.63
N LEU A 67 15.10 -2.85 -10.50
CA LEU A 67 16.02 -3.89 -10.06
C LEU A 67 15.29 -5.20 -9.73
N TRP A 68 14.10 -5.14 -9.12
CA TRP A 68 13.28 -6.33 -8.84
C TRP A 68 12.93 -7.07 -10.14
N TYR A 69 12.41 -6.36 -11.15
CA TYR A 69 12.08 -6.98 -12.44
C TYR A 69 13.32 -7.49 -13.17
N PHE A 70 14.43 -6.74 -13.11
CA PHE A 70 15.71 -7.15 -13.69
C PHE A 70 16.19 -8.49 -13.13
N VAL A 71 16.27 -8.63 -11.79
CA VAL A 71 16.77 -9.88 -11.18
C VAL A 71 15.82 -11.05 -11.41
N ARG A 72 14.50 -10.80 -11.41
CA ARG A 72 13.50 -11.82 -11.75
C ARG A 72 13.69 -12.32 -13.18
N LEU A 73 13.73 -11.41 -14.15
CA LEU A 73 13.85 -11.75 -15.56
C LEU A 73 15.18 -12.43 -15.88
N ALA A 74 16.28 -11.95 -15.29
CA ALA A 74 17.60 -12.57 -15.41
C ALA A 74 17.59 -14.00 -14.86
N ASN A 75 17.02 -14.24 -13.68
CA ASN A 75 16.98 -15.60 -13.11
C ASN A 75 16.17 -16.59 -13.95
N VAL A 76 15.03 -16.17 -14.52
CA VAL A 76 14.15 -17.08 -15.30
C VAL A 76 14.58 -17.24 -16.76
N SER A 77 15.51 -16.41 -17.25
CA SER A 77 15.92 -16.41 -18.68
C SER A 77 17.42 -16.60 -18.91
N ALA A 78 18.26 -16.32 -17.92
CA ALA A 78 19.72 -16.42 -17.98
C ALA A 78 20.28 -16.64 -16.55
N SER A 79 20.01 -17.80 -15.94
CA SER A 79 20.21 -18.08 -14.51
C SER A 79 21.64 -17.93 -13.99
N ASP A 80 22.65 -18.04 -14.86
CA ASP A 80 24.06 -17.82 -14.54
C ASP A 80 24.47 -16.34 -14.59
N LEU A 81 23.68 -15.49 -15.27
CA LEU A 81 24.04 -14.10 -15.55
C LEU A 81 24.34 -13.31 -14.28
N LEU A 82 23.48 -13.38 -13.26
CA LEU A 82 23.64 -12.57 -12.04
C LEU A 82 24.97 -12.81 -11.31
N GLN A 83 25.57 -14.00 -11.45
CA GLN A 83 26.85 -14.35 -10.82
C GLN A 83 28.04 -13.69 -11.52
N THR A 84 27.85 -13.33 -12.79
CA THR A 84 28.89 -12.72 -13.65
C THR A 84 28.89 -11.20 -13.62
N LEU A 85 27.84 -10.58 -13.06
CA LEU A 85 27.66 -9.14 -13.11
C LEU A 85 28.60 -8.42 -12.13
N PRO A 86 29.28 -7.35 -12.57
CA PRO A 86 30.14 -6.58 -11.69
C PRO A 86 29.30 -5.76 -10.69
N LEU A 87 29.72 -5.69 -9.43
CA LEU A 87 28.98 -5.03 -8.32
C LEU A 87 29.63 -3.74 -7.82
N ASP A 88 30.80 -3.40 -8.33
CA ASP A 88 31.49 -2.15 -8.04
C ASP A 88 30.68 -0.94 -8.52
N THR A 89 31.01 0.26 -8.05
CA THR A 89 30.45 1.49 -8.64
C THR A 89 31.17 1.73 -9.97
N PRO A 90 30.47 2.06 -11.08
CA PRO A 90 31.15 2.39 -12.33
C PRO A 90 32.20 3.49 -12.09
N GLY A 91 33.46 3.22 -12.47
CA GLY A 91 34.56 4.18 -12.30
C GLY A 91 34.25 5.49 -13.01
N GLU A 92 34.40 6.60 -12.27
CA GLU A 92 34.18 8.00 -12.66
C GLU A 92 33.35 8.21 -13.94
N ALA A 93 32.02 8.12 -13.81
CA ALA A 93 31.20 9.14 -14.48
C ALA A 93 31.57 10.46 -13.78
N GLY A 94 32.59 11.12 -14.32
CA GLY A 94 33.24 12.27 -13.73
C GLY A 94 32.23 13.26 -13.17
N ASN A 95 32.64 13.88 -12.05
CA ASN A 95 32.00 14.96 -11.31
C ASN A 95 31.62 16.14 -12.24
N THR A 96 30.64 15.90 -13.09
CA THR A 96 30.08 16.86 -14.01
C THR A 96 28.69 17.10 -13.52
N ALA A 97 28.38 18.37 -13.29
CA ALA A 97 27.04 18.90 -13.06
C ALA A 97 26.12 18.69 -14.29
N GLN A 98 26.29 17.59 -15.02
CA GLN A 98 25.51 17.22 -16.18
C GLN A 98 24.32 16.36 -15.74
N THR A 99 23.16 16.82 -16.18
CA THR A 99 21.87 16.14 -16.11
C THR A 99 22.00 14.66 -16.52
N PRO A 100 21.62 13.67 -15.68
CA PRO A 100 21.73 12.23 -15.96
C PRO A 100 20.80 11.71 -17.09
N LEU A 101 20.28 12.59 -17.93
CA LEU A 101 19.33 12.25 -18.98
C LEU A 101 19.92 11.25 -19.97
N VAL A 102 21.18 11.41 -20.38
CA VAL A 102 21.81 10.48 -21.34
C VAL A 102 21.91 9.06 -20.77
N PRO A 103 22.47 8.84 -19.55
CA PRO A 103 22.40 7.54 -18.89
C PRO A 103 21.00 6.95 -18.76
N ILE A 104 20.00 7.76 -18.41
CA ILE A 104 18.61 7.30 -18.25
C ILE A 104 18.01 6.88 -19.60
N LEU A 105 18.28 7.62 -20.68
CA LEU A 105 17.85 7.25 -22.03
C LEU A 105 18.52 5.94 -22.49
N ALA A 106 19.80 5.75 -22.18
CA ALA A 106 20.51 4.51 -22.47
C ALA A 106 19.92 3.32 -21.71
N LEU A 107 19.58 3.49 -20.43
CA LEU A 107 18.87 2.49 -19.64
C LEU A 107 17.50 2.15 -20.24
N GLY A 108 16.71 3.16 -20.65
CA GLY A 108 15.44 2.98 -21.35
C GLY A 108 15.58 2.19 -22.65
N ALA A 109 16.59 2.51 -23.46
CA ALA A 109 16.87 1.77 -24.69
C ALA A 109 17.27 0.32 -24.42
N ALA A 110 18.06 0.05 -23.36
CA ALA A 110 18.43 -1.29 -22.96
C ALA A 110 17.21 -2.12 -22.52
N ALA A 111 16.33 -1.55 -21.68
CA ALA A 111 15.08 -2.20 -21.28
C ALA A 111 14.16 -2.48 -22.47
N GLY A 112 14.10 -1.57 -23.45
CA GLY A 112 13.37 -1.81 -24.71
C GLY A 112 13.93 -2.99 -25.51
N ARG A 113 15.26 -3.13 -25.59
CA ARG A 113 15.90 -4.29 -26.23
C ARG A 113 15.63 -5.60 -25.49
N VAL A 114 15.52 -5.57 -24.16
CA VAL A 114 15.11 -6.74 -23.37
C VAL A 114 13.70 -7.19 -23.79
N LEU A 115 12.74 -6.26 -23.86
CA LEU A 115 11.38 -6.56 -24.29
C LEU A 115 11.34 -7.13 -25.72
N GLU A 116 12.08 -6.53 -26.65
CA GLU A 116 12.18 -7.03 -28.03
C GLU A 116 12.78 -8.44 -28.08
N ALA A 117 13.85 -8.70 -27.32
CA ALA A 117 14.52 -9.99 -27.31
C ALA A 117 13.61 -11.11 -26.72
N ILE A 118 12.80 -10.79 -25.71
CA ILE A 118 11.78 -11.70 -25.18
C ILE A 118 10.72 -11.98 -26.24
N HIS A 119 10.17 -10.94 -26.87
CA HIS A 119 9.13 -11.10 -27.89
C HIS A 119 9.61 -11.92 -29.09
N ARG A 120 10.88 -11.76 -29.50
CA ARG A 120 11.49 -12.52 -30.61
C ARG A 120 12.05 -13.87 -30.20
N ALA A 121 11.97 -14.25 -28.92
CA ALA A 121 12.58 -15.46 -28.36
C ALA A 121 14.07 -15.63 -28.74
N ASN A 122 14.87 -14.57 -28.56
CA ASN A 122 16.30 -14.54 -28.90
C ASN A 122 17.18 -14.48 -27.63
N PRO A 123 17.69 -15.62 -27.12
CA PRO A 123 18.41 -15.67 -25.85
C PRO A 123 19.75 -14.92 -25.84
N ASP A 124 20.48 -14.92 -26.95
CA ASP A 124 21.78 -14.25 -27.05
C ASP A 124 21.62 -12.73 -26.97
N THR A 125 20.64 -12.21 -27.73
CA THR A 125 20.30 -10.78 -27.70
C THR A 125 19.75 -10.38 -26.33
N LEU A 126 18.96 -11.25 -25.70
CA LEU A 126 18.44 -11.03 -24.36
C LEU A 126 19.55 -10.90 -23.32
N ARG A 127 20.55 -11.79 -23.34
CA ARG A 127 21.67 -11.73 -22.40
C ARG A 127 22.42 -10.40 -22.52
N VAL A 128 22.74 -9.98 -23.74
CA VAL A 128 23.42 -8.69 -23.99
C VAL A 128 22.55 -7.53 -23.50
N ALA A 129 21.25 -7.54 -23.81
CA ALA A 129 20.34 -6.49 -23.38
C ALA A 129 20.22 -6.41 -21.85
N LEU A 130 20.20 -7.55 -21.14
CA LEU A 130 20.22 -7.59 -19.67
C LEU A 130 21.55 -7.05 -19.10
N GLN A 131 22.69 -7.35 -19.71
CA GLN A 131 23.98 -6.78 -19.30
C GLN A 131 23.99 -5.26 -19.47
N ASP A 132 23.47 -4.75 -20.59
CA ASP A 132 23.31 -3.32 -20.83
C ASP A 132 22.36 -2.67 -19.82
N THR A 133 21.24 -3.33 -19.47
CA THR A 133 20.32 -2.86 -18.44
C THR A 133 21.00 -2.77 -17.08
N TRP A 134 21.77 -3.79 -16.68
CA TRP A 134 22.53 -3.77 -15.43
C TRP A 134 23.53 -2.61 -15.39
N HIS A 135 24.28 -2.41 -16.48
CA HIS A 135 25.20 -1.28 -16.61
C HIS A 135 24.45 0.06 -16.48
N GLY A 136 23.32 0.21 -17.19
CA GLY A 136 22.48 1.40 -17.11
C GLY A 136 21.95 1.68 -15.71
N LEU A 137 21.46 0.66 -14.99
CA LEU A 137 21.00 0.79 -13.60
C LEU A 137 22.12 1.32 -12.70
N ARG A 138 23.33 0.77 -12.84
CA ARG A 138 24.50 1.22 -12.06
C ARG A 138 24.90 2.65 -12.37
N VAL A 139 24.93 3.05 -13.64
CA VAL A 139 25.32 4.42 -14.04
C VAL A 139 24.28 5.43 -13.57
N VAL A 140 22.98 5.13 -13.73
CA VAL A 140 21.90 6.02 -13.28
C VAL A 140 21.92 6.17 -11.75
N ALA A 141 22.09 5.08 -11.01
CA ALA A 141 22.16 5.12 -9.55
C ALA A 141 23.35 5.96 -9.06
N ALA A 142 24.54 5.77 -9.66
CA ALA A 142 25.73 6.56 -9.33
C ALA A 142 25.59 8.06 -9.61
N ALA A 143 24.87 8.43 -10.68
CA ALA A 143 24.63 9.83 -11.02
C ALA A 143 23.61 10.53 -10.10
N ALA A 144 22.84 9.76 -9.33
CA ALA A 144 21.81 10.25 -8.41
C ALA A 144 22.16 10.03 -6.92
N PRO A 145 23.46 9.98 -6.59
CA PRO A 145 24.03 9.40 -5.35
C PRO A 145 23.22 8.29 -4.65
N ILE A 146 22.60 7.38 -5.40
CA ILE A 146 21.83 6.25 -4.85
C ILE A 146 22.65 4.98 -4.97
N GLU A 147 22.78 4.22 -3.89
CA GLU A 147 23.35 2.88 -3.95
C GLU A 147 22.26 1.85 -4.30
N LEU A 148 22.51 1.00 -5.30
CA LEU A 148 21.56 -0.05 -5.68
C LEU A 148 21.31 -1.06 -4.54
N VAL A 149 22.28 -1.25 -3.65
CA VAL A 149 22.09 -2.08 -2.45
C VAL A 149 21.03 -1.47 -1.52
N GLU A 150 21.01 -0.16 -1.34
CA GLU A 150 19.99 0.53 -0.55
C GLU A 150 18.63 0.53 -1.25
N ALA A 151 18.60 0.73 -2.58
CA ALA A 151 17.39 0.58 -3.37
C ALA A 151 16.78 -0.82 -3.24
N SER A 152 17.62 -1.87 -3.24
CA SER A 152 17.17 -3.26 -3.06
C SER A 152 16.61 -3.51 -1.65
N LYS A 153 17.24 -2.96 -0.59
CA LYS A 153 16.71 -3.02 0.78
C LYS A 153 15.37 -2.30 0.91
N ARG A 154 15.22 -1.13 0.29
CA ARG A 154 13.96 -0.35 0.26
C ARG A 154 12.85 -1.12 -0.44
N ASN A 155 13.12 -1.67 -1.62
CA ASN A 155 12.18 -2.53 -2.33
C ASN A 155 11.81 -3.75 -1.45
N ARG A 156 12.79 -4.45 -0.87
CA ARG A 156 12.52 -5.61 -0.01
C ARG A 156 11.60 -5.26 1.17
N LYS A 157 11.88 -4.16 1.88
CA LYS A 157 11.04 -3.67 2.99
C LYS A 157 9.62 -3.36 2.52
N LYS A 158 9.48 -2.75 1.35
CA LYS A 158 8.18 -2.41 0.74
C LYS A 158 7.38 -3.67 0.40
N ILE A 159 8.02 -4.65 -0.21
CA ILE A 159 7.42 -5.92 -0.58
C ILE A 159 7.06 -6.74 0.66
N GLU A 160 7.95 -6.88 1.64
CA GLU A 160 7.69 -7.57 2.92
C GLU A 160 6.53 -6.93 3.71
N SER A 161 6.35 -5.60 3.59
CA SER A 161 5.24 -4.89 4.21
C SER A 161 3.88 -5.25 3.62
N ARG A 162 3.81 -5.67 2.35
CA ARG A 162 2.56 -6.03 1.68
C ARG A 162 2.35 -7.54 1.53
N TRP A 163 3.43 -8.28 1.31
CA TRP A 163 3.43 -9.73 1.11
C TRP A 163 4.43 -10.41 2.06
N PRO A 164 4.20 -10.36 3.38
CA PRO A 164 5.06 -11.06 4.32
C PRO A 164 4.89 -12.57 4.18
N LEU A 165 5.94 -13.32 4.55
CA LEU A 165 5.86 -14.79 4.65
C LEU A 165 4.88 -15.23 5.75
N GLU A 166 4.82 -14.46 6.84
CA GLU A 166 3.89 -14.67 7.95
C GLU A 166 3.22 -13.34 8.31
N LYS A 167 1.88 -13.33 8.29
CA LYS A 167 1.09 -12.16 8.72
C LYS A 167 1.00 -12.14 10.23
N LYS A 168 1.87 -11.37 10.87
CA LYS A 168 1.79 -11.07 12.30
C LYS A 168 1.29 -9.65 12.52
N ALA A 169 0.06 -9.51 13.00
CA ALA A 169 -0.54 -8.22 13.28
C ALA A 169 0.29 -7.43 14.31
N HIS A 170 0.37 -6.12 14.11
CA HIS A 170 0.98 -5.23 15.09
C HIS A 170 0.21 -5.27 16.43
N PRO A 171 0.88 -5.13 17.59
CA PRO A 171 0.23 -4.93 18.89
C PRO A 171 -0.74 -3.74 18.90
N LEU A 172 -1.71 -3.72 19.81
CA LEU A 172 -2.66 -2.61 19.92
C LEU A 172 -1.95 -1.37 20.50
N PHE A 173 -2.18 -0.19 19.92
CA PHE A 173 -1.47 1.04 20.30
C PHE A 173 -1.78 1.56 21.71
N ASP A 174 -2.81 1.02 22.36
CA ASP A 174 -3.28 1.43 23.69
C ASP A 174 -3.09 0.34 24.77
N GLU A 175 -2.29 -0.70 24.52
CA GLU A 175 -2.06 -1.77 25.52
C GLU A 175 -1.55 -1.24 26.86
N SER A 176 -0.75 -0.16 26.84
CA SER A 176 -0.21 0.50 28.03
C SER A 176 -1.12 1.57 28.64
N ALA A 177 -2.23 1.93 27.98
CA ALA A 177 -3.15 2.95 28.48
C ALA A 177 -4.03 2.42 29.62
N PRO A 178 -4.56 3.28 30.50
CA PRO A 178 -5.59 2.90 31.48
C PRO A 178 -6.78 2.21 30.80
N LYS A 179 -7.43 1.26 31.48
CA LYS A 179 -8.51 0.44 30.89
C LYS A 179 -9.66 1.27 30.34
N GLU A 180 -9.94 2.42 30.94
CA GLU A 180 -10.98 3.37 30.56
C GLU A 180 -10.64 4.12 29.26
N GLU A 181 -9.36 4.20 28.91
CA GLU A 181 -8.83 4.84 27.69
C GLU A 181 -8.49 3.83 26.59
N GLN A 182 -8.62 2.55 26.87
CA GLN A 182 -8.49 1.50 25.86
C GLN A 182 -9.78 1.37 25.06
N LEU A 183 -9.67 1.11 23.76
CA LEU A 183 -10.80 0.63 22.99
C LEU A 183 -11.25 -0.74 23.54
N PRO A 184 -12.57 -1.01 23.70
CA PRO A 184 -13.05 -2.30 24.16
C PRO A 184 -12.53 -3.43 23.27
N ARG A 185 -11.97 -4.50 23.89
CA ARG A 185 -11.32 -5.58 23.13
C ARG A 185 -12.29 -6.51 22.40
N LEU A 186 -13.52 -6.59 22.91
CA LEU A 186 -14.65 -7.32 22.34
C LEU A 186 -15.93 -6.57 22.68
N PHE A 187 -16.70 -6.18 21.67
CA PHE A 187 -17.95 -5.46 21.86
C PHE A 187 -18.88 -5.59 20.65
N THR A 188 -20.15 -5.21 20.83
CA THR A 188 -21.17 -5.26 19.77
C THR A 188 -21.79 -3.91 19.53
N VAL A 189 -22.05 -3.56 18.28
CA VAL A 189 -22.79 -2.35 17.87
C VAL A 189 -23.91 -2.74 16.92
N ASP A 190 -25.10 -2.22 17.19
CA ASP A 190 -26.28 -2.43 16.35
C ASP A 190 -26.38 -1.29 15.33
N PHE A 191 -26.40 -1.65 14.04
CA PHE A 191 -26.68 -0.78 12.91
C PHE A 191 -28.17 -0.90 12.59
N ILE A 192 -28.96 0.06 13.02
CA ILE A 192 -30.43 0.00 12.94
C ILE A 192 -30.90 0.93 11.82
N GLU A 193 -31.46 0.36 10.75
CA GLU A 193 -32.11 1.17 9.71
C GLU A 193 -33.47 1.70 10.22
N ARG A 194 -33.65 3.01 10.07
CA ARG A 194 -34.84 3.79 10.41
C ARG A 194 -35.14 4.78 9.27
N GLY A 195 -36.22 5.55 9.40
CA GLY A 195 -36.64 6.52 8.39
C GLY A 195 -37.68 5.93 7.43
N THR A 196 -37.89 6.61 6.30
CA THR A 196 -38.84 6.17 5.26
C THR A 196 -38.09 5.40 4.16
N PRO A 197 -38.78 4.60 3.34
CA PRO A 197 -38.16 3.93 2.19
C PRO A 197 -37.43 4.89 1.24
N GLU A 198 -37.89 6.14 1.13
CA GLU A 198 -37.30 7.18 0.28
C GLU A 198 -36.09 7.85 0.93
N ARG A 199 -35.94 7.77 2.26
CA ARG A 199 -34.83 8.39 3.00
C ARG A 199 -34.42 7.53 4.19
N PRO A 200 -33.84 6.33 3.94
CA PRO A 200 -33.35 5.47 5.00
C PRO A 200 -32.19 6.13 5.75
N GLN A 201 -32.18 5.94 7.07
CA GLN A 201 -31.16 6.46 7.98
C GLN A 201 -30.59 5.32 8.82
N ILE A 202 -29.29 5.36 9.08
CA ILE A 202 -28.65 4.45 10.03
C ILE A 202 -28.50 5.14 11.38
N LEU A 203 -28.86 4.40 12.42
CA LEU A 203 -28.65 4.72 13.81
C LEU A 203 -27.73 3.65 14.41
N LEU A 204 -26.63 4.05 15.01
CA LEU A 204 -25.76 3.16 15.75
C LEU A 204 -26.18 3.07 17.22
N ARG A 205 -26.12 1.87 17.78
CA ARG A 205 -26.41 1.64 19.21
C ARG A 205 -25.37 0.74 19.84
N TYR A 206 -24.79 1.20 20.93
CA TYR A 206 -23.80 0.49 21.74
C TYR A 206 -24.26 0.48 23.19
N LYS A 207 -24.40 -0.71 23.79
CA LYS A 207 -24.92 -0.90 25.17
C LYS A 207 -26.22 -0.13 25.42
N ASP A 208 -27.19 -0.28 24.52
CA ASP A 208 -28.49 0.39 24.54
C ASP A 208 -28.48 1.93 24.43
N ILE A 209 -27.30 2.53 24.23
CA ILE A 209 -27.12 3.96 24.03
C ILE A 209 -26.89 4.22 22.55
N ASN A 210 -27.62 5.17 21.98
CA ASN A 210 -27.36 5.62 20.62
C ASN A 210 -26.05 6.42 20.59
N ILE A 211 -25.17 6.09 19.65
CA ILE A 211 -23.89 6.75 19.47
C ILE A 211 -23.83 7.38 18.07
N GLY A 212 -23.14 8.52 17.97
CA GLY A 212 -22.96 9.22 16.70
C GLY A 212 -24.22 9.91 16.20
N ASP A 213 -24.13 10.44 14.98
CA ASP A 213 -25.23 11.10 14.31
C ASP A 213 -26.04 10.11 13.45
N ARG A 214 -27.26 10.49 13.08
CA ARG A 214 -28.06 9.71 12.12
C ARG A 214 -27.59 10.00 10.71
N ILE A 215 -27.24 8.96 9.95
CA ILE A 215 -26.58 9.12 8.65
C ILE A 215 -27.51 8.67 7.52
N THR A 216 -27.63 9.50 6.49
CA THR A 216 -28.25 9.19 5.19
C THR A 216 -27.17 9.10 4.11
N ASP A 217 -27.50 8.58 2.93
CA ASP A 217 -26.55 8.48 1.82
C ASP A 217 -26.10 9.87 1.29
N ASN A 218 -26.87 10.93 1.52
CA ASN A 218 -26.54 12.33 1.17
C ASN A 218 -26.15 12.58 -0.30
N ILE A 219 -26.60 11.73 -1.22
CA ILE A 219 -26.38 11.84 -2.67
C ILE A 219 -27.65 11.43 -3.45
N THR A 220 -27.75 11.84 -4.72
CA THR A 220 -28.88 11.54 -5.62
C THR A 220 -29.02 10.04 -5.90
N ASP A 221 -27.92 9.38 -6.25
CA ASP A 221 -27.90 7.93 -6.47
C ASP A 221 -27.39 7.24 -5.21
N ALA A 222 -28.33 6.74 -4.41
CA ALA A 222 -28.08 6.05 -3.15
C ALA A 222 -27.03 4.94 -3.32
N ASP A 223 -25.87 5.12 -2.69
CA ASP A 223 -24.73 4.19 -2.73
C ASP A 223 -24.53 3.47 -1.40
N ALA A 224 -25.48 3.60 -0.48
CA ALA A 224 -25.48 3.04 0.85
C ALA A 224 -24.36 3.60 1.77
N TYR A 225 -23.82 4.79 1.48
CA TYR A 225 -22.84 5.47 2.36
C TYR A 225 -23.32 5.65 3.80
N ARG A 226 -24.62 5.55 4.08
CA ARG A 226 -25.16 5.50 5.44
C ARG A 226 -24.58 4.40 6.34
N TYR A 227 -23.95 3.35 5.78
CA TYR A 227 -23.27 2.30 6.56
C TYR A 227 -21.77 2.54 6.75
N HIS A 228 -21.20 3.66 6.29
CA HIS A 228 -19.75 3.86 6.26
C HIS A 228 -19.06 3.78 7.62
N ASP A 229 -19.77 4.03 8.72
CA ASP A 229 -19.18 3.91 10.06
C ASP A 229 -18.53 2.54 10.32
N ILE A 230 -18.97 1.49 9.62
CA ILE A 230 -18.35 0.16 9.65
C ILE A 230 -16.84 0.20 9.35
N PHE A 231 -16.36 1.16 8.57
CA PHE A 231 -14.94 1.33 8.27
C PHE A 231 -14.14 1.77 9.51
N HIS A 232 -14.68 2.65 10.35
CA HIS A 232 -14.04 3.04 11.62
C HIS A 232 -13.94 1.84 12.58
N PHE A 233 -14.98 1.01 12.62
CA PHE A 233 -14.94 -0.25 13.39
C PHE A 233 -13.93 -1.24 12.82
N ALA A 234 -13.80 -1.33 11.48
CA ALA A 234 -12.80 -2.17 10.83
C ALA A 234 -11.38 -1.68 11.13
N TYR A 235 -11.13 -0.37 11.06
CA TYR A 235 -9.83 0.21 11.39
C TYR A 235 -9.49 -0.02 12.87
N ALA A 236 -10.44 0.15 13.78
CA ALA A 236 -10.23 -0.22 15.17
C ALA A 236 -9.88 -1.71 15.34
N ALA A 237 -10.65 -2.61 14.73
CA ALA A 237 -10.46 -4.06 14.85
C ALA A 237 -9.13 -4.52 14.26
N TYR A 238 -8.83 -4.14 13.02
CA TYR A 238 -7.70 -4.67 12.26
C TYR A 238 -6.43 -3.86 12.48
N LEU A 239 -6.51 -2.53 12.62
CA LEU A 239 -5.36 -1.65 12.77
C LEU A 239 -5.05 -1.34 14.24
N GLY A 240 -6.03 -1.49 15.13
CA GLY A 240 -5.91 -0.96 16.50
C GLY A 240 -5.98 0.56 16.56
N TRP A 241 -6.36 1.20 15.45
CA TRP A 241 -6.35 2.65 15.28
C TRP A 241 -7.69 3.09 14.69
N SER A 242 -8.39 3.96 15.42
CA SER A 242 -9.56 4.71 14.95
C SER A 242 -9.80 5.89 15.89
N PRO A 243 -9.20 7.06 15.63
CA PRO A 243 -9.51 8.29 16.36
C PRO A 243 -11.00 8.66 16.31
N VAL A 244 -11.71 8.37 15.21
CA VAL A 244 -13.17 8.52 15.10
C VAL A 244 -13.88 7.68 16.15
N LEU A 245 -13.57 6.37 16.22
CA LEU A 245 -14.20 5.49 17.20
C LEU A 245 -13.84 5.85 18.64
N ARG A 246 -12.58 6.27 18.90
CA ARG A 246 -12.19 6.75 20.22
C ARG A 246 -13.00 7.95 20.66
N ALA A 247 -13.24 8.90 19.75
CA ALA A 247 -14.10 10.06 20.03
C ALA A 247 -15.55 9.62 20.30
N LEU A 248 -16.08 8.71 19.45
CA LEU A 248 -17.44 8.17 19.54
C LEU A 248 -17.71 7.44 20.86
N LEU A 249 -16.76 6.61 21.30
CA LEU A 249 -16.85 5.83 22.55
C LEU A 249 -16.30 6.55 23.78
N ARG A 250 -15.83 7.79 23.62
CA ARG A 250 -15.21 8.60 24.69
C ARG A 250 -14.00 7.92 25.34
N SER A 251 -13.20 7.20 24.55
CA SER A 251 -12.02 6.44 24.99
C SER A 251 -10.72 7.04 24.41
N LYS A 252 -10.64 8.37 24.35
CA LYS A 252 -9.40 9.06 23.99
C LYS A 252 -8.36 8.90 25.12
N ARG A 253 -7.08 8.78 24.78
CA ARG A 253 -5.98 8.57 25.73
C ARG A 253 -5.60 9.84 26.48
N LYS A 254 -6.49 10.33 27.35
CA LYS A 254 -6.36 11.60 28.09
C LYS A 254 -5.18 11.62 29.06
N SER A 255 -4.78 10.45 29.58
CA SER A 255 -3.64 10.31 30.47
C SER A 255 -2.30 10.60 29.79
N ASP A 256 -2.19 10.37 28.48
CA ASP A 256 -1.04 10.75 27.65
C ASP A 256 -1.42 11.94 26.77
N ARG A 257 -0.98 13.14 27.20
CA ARG A 257 -1.24 14.39 26.49
C ARG A 257 -0.77 14.35 25.03
N SER A 258 0.35 13.71 24.75
CA SER A 258 0.89 13.62 23.39
C SER A 258 -0.02 12.76 22.52
N ALA A 259 -0.49 11.61 23.03
CA ALA A 259 -1.42 10.74 22.32
C ALA A 259 -2.79 11.42 22.12
N ASP A 260 -3.34 12.07 23.16
CA ASP A 260 -4.63 12.78 23.09
C ASP A 260 -4.65 13.87 22.01
N GLU A 261 -3.58 14.66 21.92
CA GLU A 261 -3.46 15.78 20.99
C GLU A 261 -3.11 15.32 19.56
N ASN A 262 -2.13 14.41 19.43
CA ASN A 262 -1.54 14.08 18.12
C ASN A 262 -2.13 12.83 17.46
N GLN A 263 -2.56 11.83 18.24
CA GLN A 263 -3.03 10.54 17.71
C GLN A 263 -4.56 10.39 17.78
N ASP A 264 -5.18 10.97 18.82
CA ASP A 264 -6.63 10.92 19.04
C ASP A 264 -7.31 12.28 18.76
N GLY A 265 -6.52 13.28 18.35
CA GLY A 265 -6.95 14.67 18.13
C GLY A 265 -7.81 14.87 16.88
N ALA A 266 -8.35 16.07 16.71
CA ALA A 266 -9.24 16.41 15.59
C ALA A 266 -8.58 16.18 14.22
N ARG A 267 -7.26 16.41 14.09
CA ARG A 267 -6.53 16.14 12.84
C ARG A 267 -6.51 14.65 12.50
N ALA A 268 -6.33 13.78 13.50
CA ALA A 268 -6.34 12.34 13.29
C ALA A 268 -7.73 11.85 12.86
N VAL A 269 -8.79 12.37 13.49
CA VAL A 269 -10.20 12.12 13.10
C VAL A 269 -10.42 12.50 11.63
N ILE A 270 -10.05 13.72 11.23
CA ILE A 270 -10.21 14.20 9.84
C ILE A 270 -9.45 13.31 8.85
N ILE A 271 -8.25 12.84 9.20
CA ILE A 271 -7.46 11.96 8.34
C ILE A 271 -8.13 10.59 8.18
N GLU A 272 -8.65 10.00 9.26
CA GLU A 272 -9.40 8.74 9.18
C GLU A 272 -10.66 8.86 8.30
N GLU A 273 -11.41 9.95 8.45
CA GLU A 273 -12.59 10.25 7.62
C GLU A 273 -12.20 10.40 6.15
N ALA A 274 -11.13 11.14 5.86
CA ALA A 274 -10.62 11.32 4.49
C ALA A 274 -10.19 9.99 3.85
N ILE A 275 -9.53 9.11 4.63
CA ILE A 275 -9.18 7.75 4.20
C ILE A 275 -10.46 6.95 3.89
N SER A 276 -11.44 6.98 4.79
CA SER A 276 -12.73 6.28 4.58
C SER A 276 -13.42 6.74 3.30
N ALA A 277 -13.46 8.05 3.06
CA ALA A 277 -14.08 8.65 1.87
C ALA A 277 -13.36 8.28 0.56
N ILE A 278 -12.01 8.37 0.51
CA ILE A 278 -11.26 8.03 -0.72
C ILE A 278 -11.32 6.53 -1.02
N VAL A 279 -11.25 5.69 0.01
CA VAL A 279 -11.38 4.24 -0.15
C VAL A 279 -12.79 3.90 -0.64
N PHE A 280 -13.84 4.52 -0.10
CA PHE A 280 -15.21 4.31 -0.57
C PHE A 280 -15.39 4.72 -2.04
N SER A 281 -14.82 5.87 -2.43
CA SER A 281 -14.83 6.32 -3.83
C SER A 281 -14.18 5.30 -4.77
N ARG A 282 -13.03 4.72 -4.38
CA ARG A 282 -12.39 3.66 -5.15
C ARG A 282 -13.22 2.37 -5.15
N ALA A 283 -13.78 1.99 -4.00
CA ALA A 283 -14.57 0.79 -3.85
C ALA A 283 -15.78 0.76 -4.81
N LYS A 284 -16.44 1.91 -5.04
CA LYS A 284 -17.54 2.01 -6.03
C LYS A 284 -17.12 1.57 -7.44
N GLN A 285 -15.88 1.86 -7.84
CA GLN A 285 -15.36 1.53 -9.18
C GLN A 285 -15.08 0.03 -9.34
N VAL A 286 -14.94 -0.70 -8.23
CA VAL A 286 -14.61 -2.14 -8.21
C VAL A 286 -15.68 -2.96 -7.48
N ARG A 287 -16.95 -2.54 -7.58
CA ARG A 287 -18.11 -3.23 -6.99
C ARG A 287 -17.93 -3.54 -5.49
N TYR A 288 -17.42 -2.56 -4.75
CA TYR A 288 -17.18 -2.63 -3.31
C TYR A 288 -16.27 -3.81 -2.92
N PHE A 289 -15.26 -4.12 -3.73
CA PHE A 289 -14.34 -5.25 -3.53
C PHE A 289 -15.02 -6.63 -3.46
N GLU A 290 -16.18 -6.78 -4.09
CA GLU A 290 -16.84 -8.08 -4.22
C GLU A 290 -15.94 -9.07 -4.98
N ASN A 291 -15.66 -10.22 -4.37
CA ASN A 291 -14.76 -11.27 -4.89
C ASN A 291 -13.32 -10.83 -5.18
N LEU A 292 -12.89 -9.69 -4.62
CA LEU A 292 -11.50 -9.24 -4.70
C LEU A 292 -10.76 -9.55 -3.41
N SER A 293 -9.51 -9.96 -3.54
CA SER A 293 -8.60 -10.26 -2.41
C SER A 293 -7.46 -9.26 -2.28
N GLN A 294 -7.48 -8.18 -3.08
CA GLN A 294 -6.43 -7.16 -3.12
C GLN A 294 -7.03 -5.77 -3.31
N VAL A 295 -6.33 -4.78 -2.76
CA VAL A 295 -6.56 -3.36 -2.98
C VAL A 295 -5.48 -2.85 -3.93
N ASP A 296 -5.81 -1.95 -4.86
CA ASP A 296 -4.80 -1.42 -5.76
C ASP A 296 -3.69 -0.69 -4.99
N TYR A 297 -2.45 -0.81 -5.49
CA TYR A 297 -1.29 -0.35 -4.73
C TYR A 297 -1.23 1.16 -4.58
N ASP A 298 -1.75 1.91 -5.57
CA ASP A 298 -1.72 3.37 -5.54
C ASP A 298 -2.61 3.93 -4.42
N LEU A 299 -3.80 3.33 -4.20
CA LEU A 299 -4.63 3.67 -3.04
C LEU A 299 -3.89 3.41 -1.72
N LEU A 300 -3.22 2.25 -1.60
CA LEU A 300 -2.44 1.91 -0.39
C LEU A 300 -1.28 2.90 -0.17
N LYS A 301 -0.57 3.31 -1.23
CA LYS A 301 0.47 4.36 -1.15
C LYS A 301 -0.12 5.67 -0.66
N SER A 302 -1.27 6.10 -1.19
CA SER A 302 -1.94 7.31 -0.72
C SER A 302 -2.27 7.22 0.77
N ILE A 303 -2.81 6.09 1.25
CA ILE A 303 -3.09 5.91 2.68
C ILE A 303 -1.81 6.03 3.53
N GLN A 304 -0.69 5.47 3.09
CA GLN A 304 0.60 5.65 3.79
C GLN A 304 1.05 7.12 3.85
N GLU A 305 0.75 7.92 2.83
CA GLU A 305 1.03 9.36 2.84
C GLU A 305 0.13 10.11 3.81
N PHE A 306 -1.18 9.83 3.81
CA PHE A 306 -2.16 10.44 4.72
C PHE A 306 -1.84 10.14 6.19
N THR A 307 -1.36 8.93 6.46
CA THR A 307 -1.06 8.46 7.82
C THR A 307 0.33 8.86 8.32
N LYS A 308 1.17 9.47 7.48
CA LYS A 308 2.52 9.87 7.88
C LYS A 308 2.50 10.82 9.09
N GLY A 309 3.20 10.43 10.16
CA GLY A 309 3.26 11.18 11.42
C GLY A 309 2.26 10.72 12.48
N TYR A 310 1.39 9.76 12.15
CA TYR A 310 0.52 9.08 13.11
C TYR A 310 1.08 7.70 13.46
N GLU A 311 0.72 7.17 14.62
CA GLU A 311 1.19 5.86 15.11
C GLU A 311 0.87 4.73 14.13
N VAL A 312 -0.26 4.84 13.43
CA VAL A 312 -0.74 3.90 12.41
C VAL A 312 0.17 3.81 11.18
N SER A 313 1.07 4.78 10.95
CA SER A 313 2.05 4.70 9.86
C SER A 313 3.09 3.61 10.05
N GLN A 314 3.18 3.04 11.25
CA GLN A 314 4.05 1.90 11.56
C GLN A 314 3.47 0.57 11.07
N LEU A 315 2.17 0.55 10.73
CA LEU A 315 1.51 -0.68 10.32
C LEU A 315 1.99 -1.14 8.94
N PRO A 316 2.14 -2.45 8.75
CA PRO A 316 2.45 -3.01 7.44
C PRO A 316 1.26 -2.83 6.49
N VAL A 317 1.56 -2.69 5.20
CA VAL A 317 0.56 -2.45 4.15
C VAL A 317 -0.49 -3.56 4.08
N TRP A 318 -0.11 -4.82 4.31
CA TRP A 318 -1.05 -5.93 4.29
C TRP A 318 -2.17 -5.78 5.34
N GLN A 319 -1.88 -5.15 6.49
CA GLN A 319 -2.84 -4.98 7.57
C GLN A 319 -3.88 -3.89 7.23
N TRP A 320 -3.45 -2.86 6.50
CA TRP A 320 -4.35 -1.88 5.86
C TRP A 320 -5.23 -2.51 4.78
N GLU A 321 -4.63 -3.30 3.88
CA GLU A 321 -5.36 -4.01 2.82
C GLU A 321 -6.44 -4.92 3.42
N GLU A 322 -6.11 -5.66 4.47
CA GLU A 322 -7.04 -6.53 5.18
C GLU A 322 -8.16 -5.75 5.88
N ALA A 323 -7.84 -4.66 6.59
CA ALA A 323 -8.84 -3.81 7.24
C ALA A 323 -9.85 -3.23 6.23
N ILE A 324 -9.39 -2.83 5.04
CA ILE A 324 -10.25 -2.34 3.97
C ILE A 324 -11.15 -3.47 3.46
N LEU A 325 -10.58 -4.61 3.07
CA LEU A 325 -11.35 -5.72 2.50
C LEU A 325 -12.41 -6.24 3.47
N GLU A 326 -12.06 -6.37 4.76
CA GLU A 326 -12.97 -6.83 5.81
C GLU A 326 -14.03 -5.78 6.17
N GLY A 327 -13.66 -4.49 6.16
CA GLY A 327 -14.61 -3.39 6.28
C GLY A 327 -15.65 -3.41 5.15
N PHE A 328 -15.22 -3.64 3.90
CA PHE A 328 -16.15 -3.75 2.77
C PHE A 328 -16.95 -5.05 2.77
N ARG A 329 -16.40 -6.16 3.27
CA ARG A 329 -17.18 -7.39 3.49
C ARG A 329 -18.33 -7.13 4.47
N ALA A 330 -18.05 -6.50 5.61
CA ALA A 330 -19.06 -6.14 6.60
C ALA A 330 -20.07 -5.10 6.06
N PHE A 331 -19.60 -4.09 5.33
CA PHE A 331 -20.45 -3.12 4.63
C PHE A 331 -21.46 -3.80 3.69
N ARG A 332 -21.01 -4.75 2.85
CA ARG A 332 -21.89 -5.48 1.93
C ARG A 332 -22.95 -6.29 2.69
N GLN A 333 -22.56 -6.95 3.79
CA GLN A 333 -23.49 -7.70 4.64
C GLN A 333 -24.54 -6.79 5.31
N LEU A 334 -24.11 -5.65 5.86
CA LEU A 334 -25.04 -4.67 6.45
C LEU A 334 -26.02 -4.12 5.42
N ARG A 335 -25.55 -3.85 4.20
CA ARG A 335 -26.39 -3.39 3.09
C ARG A 335 -27.43 -4.43 2.69
N GLU A 336 -27.05 -5.70 2.60
CA GLU A 336 -27.95 -6.81 2.26
C GLU A 336 -29.02 -7.03 3.34
N LEU A 337 -28.61 -6.99 4.60
CA LEU A 337 -29.47 -7.19 5.77
C LEU A 337 -30.30 -5.95 6.16
N LYS A 338 -30.05 -4.80 5.51
CA LYS A 338 -30.62 -3.48 5.85
C LYS A 338 -30.39 -3.10 7.32
N GLY A 339 -29.15 -3.31 7.78
CA GLY A 339 -28.76 -3.20 9.18
C GLY A 339 -28.12 -4.48 9.69
N GLY A 340 -27.88 -4.56 10.99
CA GLY A 340 -27.31 -5.76 11.61
C GLY A 340 -26.62 -5.47 12.93
N ARG A 341 -26.31 -6.53 13.66
CA ARG A 341 -25.43 -6.48 14.83
C ARG A 341 -24.02 -6.81 14.38
N VAL A 342 -23.08 -5.91 14.68
CA VAL A 342 -21.67 -6.11 14.37
C VAL A 342 -20.94 -6.44 15.67
N THR A 343 -20.28 -7.58 15.73
CA THR A 343 -19.32 -7.93 16.78
C THR A 343 -17.92 -7.55 16.33
N ILE A 344 -17.24 -6.76 17.15
CA ILE A 344 -15.91 -6.24 16.90
C ILE A 344 -14.95 -6.88 17.90
N HIS A 345 -13.95 -7.63 17.41
CA HIS A 345 -12.95 -8.28 18.23
C HIS A 345 -11.54 -7.80 17.87
N LEU A 346 -11.00 -6.88 18.68
CA LEU A 346 -9.70 -6.24 18.43
C LEU A 346 -8.52 -7.20 18.57
N ASN A 347 -8.54 -8.10 19.56
CA ASN A 347 -7.43 -9.05 19.74
C ASN A 347 -7.40 -10.11 18.63
N ALA A 348 -8.57 -10.60 18.20
CA ALA A 348 -8.67 -11.59 17.13
C ALA A 348 -8.59 -10.97 15.73
N ARG A 349 -8.61 -9.63 15.61
CA ARG A 349 -8.67 -8.90 14.33
C ARG A 349 -9.87 -9.38 13.49
N GLN A 350 -11.07 -9.29 14.06
CA GLN A 350 -12.29 -9.82 13.44
C GLN A 350 -13.47 -8.86 13.53
N LEU A 351 -14.27 -8.87 12.47
CA LEU A 351 -15.61 -8.29 12.39
C LEU A 351 -16.62 -9.37 12.02
N ILE A 352 -17.71 -9.48 12.76
CA ILE A 352 -18.78 -10.45 12.48
C ILE A 352 -20.09 -9.68 12.37
N VAL A 353 -20.80 -9.81 11.25
CA VAL A 353 -22.11 -9.19 11.04
C VAL A 353 -23.18 -10.26 11.14
N GLU A 354 -24.20 -9.99 11.93
CA GLU A 354 -25.35 -10.85 12.16
C GLU A 354 -26.65 -10.06 11.93
N GLN A 355 -27.72 -10.75 11.57
CA GLN A 355 -29.03 -10.13 11.46
C GLN A 355 -29.53 -9.69 12.84
N LEU A 356 -30.06 -8.47 12.93
CA LEU A 356 -30.78 -8.00 14.12
C LEU A 356 -32.07 -8.83 14.27
N ARG A 357 -32.20 -9.53 15.40
CA ARG A 357 -33.39 -10.31 15.75
C ARG A 357 -34.57 -9.43 16.12
#